data_AF-A0A937YT72-F1
#
_entry.id   AF-A0A937YT72-F1
#
_cell.length_a   1.000
_cell.length_b   1.000
_cell.length_c   1.000
_cell.angle_alpha   90.00
_cell.angle_beta   90.00
_cell.angle_gamma   90.00
#
_symmetry.space_group_name_H-M   'P 1'
#
loop_
_entity.id
_entity.type
_entity.pdbx_description
1 polymer ?
#
loop_
_entity_poly.entity_id
_entity_poly.type
_entity_poly.pdbx_seq_one_letter_code
_entity_poly.pdbx_strand_id
1 'polypeptide(L)'
;MPGARRLAEHRDPGPPYVIRRYDGRWVRITEQRTSDGGLVGIRSDVTDLVERERVARLAREELLDAVEVIEEGFALYDAADRLVLCNSYYRDRIALDPAVLVPGKSFAEIAAAGAYSGRMVGATGREEAWLAETVAQHRRLRCNVLQQRDDGHWFRINERRTKAGGTVVSYVDITQLVEGQRLLQTVIDTVPAVINVKDRELRYQWMNRYQANAYNLDPRAV
;
A
#
# COMPACT_ATOMS: atom_id res chain seq x y z
N MET A 1 -29.07 -29.45 -31.58
CA MET A 1 -30.30 -28.81 -32.08
C MET A 1 -30.72 -27.64 -31.18
N PRO A 2 -30.25 -26.40 -31.42
CA PRO A 2 -30.53 -25.22 -30.56
C PRO A 2 -31.86 -24.50 -30.86
N GLY A 3 -32.60 -24.93 -31.89
CA GLY A 3 -33.73 -24.18 -32.45
C GLY A 3 -35.04 -24.23 -31.66
N ALA A 4 -35.34 -25.36 -31.00
CA ALA A 4 -36.62 -25.54 -30.30
C ALA A 4 -36.73 -24.74 -28.98
N ARG A 5 -35.59 -24.40 -28.37
CA ARG A 5 -35.54 -23.66 -27.09
C ARG A 5 -35.81 -22.16 -27.27
N ARG A 6 -35.50 -21.60 -28.44
CA ARG A 6 -35.68 -20.16 -28.75
C ARG A 6 -37.15 -19.74 -28.92
N LEU A 7 -38.03 -20.64 -29.35
CA LEU A 7 -39.45 -20.34 -29.54
C LEU A 7 -40.22 -20.16 -28.22
N ALA A 8 -39.77 -20.79 -27.13
CA ALA A 8 -40.38 -20.65 -25.81
C ALA A 8 -39.95 -19.36 -25.08
N GLU A 9 -38.72 -18.89 -25.31
CA GLU A 9 -38.14 -17.67 -24.71
C GLU A 9 -38.84 -16.38 -25.19
N HIS A 10 -39.53 -16.40 -26.34
CA HIS A 10 -40.33 -15.27 -26.81
C HIS A 10 -41.72 -15.17 -26.15
N ARG A 11 -42.12 -16.14 -25.33
CA ARG A 11 -43.43 -16.10 -24.66
C ARG A 11 -43.40 -15.18 -23.43
N ASP A 12 -42.27 -15.15 -22.73
CA ASP A 12 -41.97 -14.28 -21.58
C ASP A 12 -40.52 -13.77 -21.69
N PRO A 13 -40.27 -12.57 -22.25
CA PRO A 13 -38.93 -12.10 -22.49
C PRO A 13 -38.22 -11.81 -21.16
N GLY A 14 -37.11 -12.52 -20.92
CA GLY A 14 -36.31 -12.39 -19.71
C GLY A 14 -35.54 -11.06 -19.59
N PRO A 15 -34.76 -10.88 -18.51
CA PRO A 15 -33.97 -9.67 -18.31
C PRO A 15 -32.93 -9.47 -19.43
N PRO A 16 -32.49 -8.23 -19.68
CA PRO A 16 -31.46 -7.93 -20.67
C PRO A 16 -30.22 -8.80 -20.46
N TYR A 17 -29.68 -9.35 -21.54
CA TYR A 17 -28.48 -10.18 -21.49
C TYR A 17 -27.49 -9.78 -22.58
N VAL A 18 -26.22 -10.05 -22.34
CA VAL A 18 -25.11 -9.69 -23.23
C VAL A 18 -24.55 -10.96 -23.84
N ILE A 19 -24.45 -11.00 -25.17
CA ILE A 19 -23.84 -12.13 -25.89
C ILE A 19 -22.65 -11.67 -26.72
N ARG A 20 -21.62 -12.52 -26.78
CA ARG A 20 -20.54 -12.38 -27.75
C ARG A 20 -20.98 -13.01 -29.06
N ARG A 21 -20.97 -12.24 -30.13
CA ARG A 21 -21.24 -12.73 -31.49
C ARG A 21 -19.97 -13.35 -32.10
N TYR A 22 -20.16 -14.11 -33.19
CA TYR A 22 -19.07 -14.79 -33.90
C TYR A 22 -18.09 -13.82 -34.56
N ASP A 23 -18.54 -12.59 -34.86
CA ASP A 23 -17.74 -11.49 -35.37
C ASP A 23 -16.93 -10.76 -34.28
N GLY A 24 -17.02 -11.23 -33.02
CA GLY A 24 -16.29 -10.71 -31.88
C GLY A 24 -17.01 -9.59 -31.13
N ARG A 25 -18.12 -9.05 -31.64
CA ARG A 25 -18.85 -7.95 -30.99
C ARG A 25 -19.68 -8.44 -29.80
N TRP A 26 -19.76 -7.61 -28.78
CA TRP A 26 -20.68 -7.82 -27.67
C TRP A 26 -21.96 -7.06 -27.92
N VAL A 27 -23.09 -7.75 -27.89
CA VAL A 27 -24.41 -7.16 -28.13
C VAL A 27 -25.29 -7.40 -26.91
N ARG A 28 -25.79 -6.31 -26.32
CA ARG A 28 -26.88 -6.36 -25.35
C ARG A 28 -28.18 -6.55 -26.11
N ILE A 29 -28.91 -7.60 -25.75
CA ILE A 29 -30.23 -7.90 -26.29
C ILE A 29 -31.26 -7.59 -25.20
N THR A 30 -32.28 -6.82 -25.56
CA THR A 30 -33.44 -6.55 -24.71
C THR A 30 -34.67 -6.81 -25.54
N GLU A 31 -35.53 -7.70 -25.08
CA GLU A 31 -36.80 -8.01 -25.72
C GLU A 31 -37.93 -7.54 -24.81
N GLN A 32 -38.92 -6.86 -25.38
CA GLN A 32 -40.08 -6.39 -24.63
C GLN A 32 -41.33 -6.63 -25.47
N ARG A 33 -42.42 -7.07 -24.81
CA ARG A 33 -43.73 -7.15 -25.46
C ARG A 33 -44.36 -5.78 -25.57
N THR A 34 -44.94 -5.50 -26.73
CA THR A 34 -45.76 -4.31 -26.96
C THR A 34 -47.20 -4.58 -26.52
N SER A 35 -47.97 -3.52 -26.26
CA SER A 35 -49.35 -3.60 -25.77
C SER A 35 -50.32 -4.26 -26.76
N ASP A 36 -49.96 -4.33 -28.04
CA ASP A 36 -50.70 -4.98 -29.13
C ASP A 36 -50.29 -6.46 -29.33
N GLY A 37 -49.43 -7.01 -28.46
CA GLY A 37 -48.99 -8.41 -28.52
C GLY A 37 -47.76 -8.66 -29.41
N GLY A 38 -47.21 -7.61 -30.03
CA GLY A 38 -45.93 -7.66 -30.75
C GLY A 38 -44.71 -7.84 -29.83
N LEU A 39 -43.55 -8.07 -30.47
CA LEU A 39 -42.26 -8.21 -29.80
C LEU A 39 -41.29 -7.17 -30.35
N VAL A 40 -40.78 -6.29 -29.49
CA VAL A 40 -39.72 -5.35 -29.83
C VAL A 40 -38.42 -5.87 -29.25
N GLY A 41 -37.45 -6.16 -30.13
CA GLY A 41 -36.10 -6.57 -29.77
C GLY A 41 -35.11 -5.44 -30.04
N ILE A 42 -34.54 -4.86 -28.98
CA ILE A 42 -33.45 -3.89 -29.05
C ILE A 42 -32.12 -4.65 -28.99
N ARG A 43 -31.22 -4.32 -29.91
CA ARG A 43 -29.86 -4.84 -29.94
C ARG A 43 -28.89 -3.67 -29.93
N SER A 44 -28.17 -3.51 -28.83
CA SER A 44 -27.17 -2.45 -28.68
C SER A 44 -25.79 -3.06 -28.70
N ASP A 45 -24.90 -2.52 -29.53
CA ASP A 45 -23.48 -2.85 -29.47
C ASP A 45 -22.90 -2.28 -28.17
N VAL A 46 -22.32 -3.16 -27.36
CA VAL A 46 -21.71 -2.83 -26.07
C VAL A 46 -20.25 -3.28 -26.02
N THR A 47 -19.64 -3.55 -27.19
CA THR A 47 -18.26 -4.04 -27.30
C THR A 47 -17.28 -3.13 -26.56
N ASP A 48 -17.35 -1.83 -26.80
CA ASP A 48 -16.45 -0.85 -26.16
C ASP A 48 -16.62 -0.81 -24.64
N LEU A 49 -17.85 -0.93 -24.13
CA LEU A 49 -18.13 -0.93 -22.70
C LEU A 49 -17.55 -2.18 -22.03
N VAL A 50 -17.87 -3.35 -22.59
CA VAL A 50 -17.39 -4.65 -22.07
C VAL A 50 -15.88 -4.72 -22.09
N GLU A 51 -15.23 -4.24 -23.17
CA GLU A 51 -13.79 -4.28 -23.28
C GLU A 51 -13.11 -3.30 -22.31
N ARG A 52 -13.66 -2.10 -22.12
CA ARG A 52 -13.17 -1.15 -21.10
C ARG A 52 -13.28 -1.71 -19.69
N GLU A 53 -14.43 -2.30 -19.34
CA GLU A 53 -14.63 -2.95 -18.04
C GLU A 53 -13.67 -4.13 -17.85
N ARG A 54 -13.46 -4.93 -18.90
CA ARG A 54 -12.51 -6.05 -18.88
C ARG A 54 -11.08 -5.56 -18.65
N VAL A 55 -10.62 -4.56 -19.41
CA VAL A 55 -9.27 -3.99 -19.28
C VAL A 55 -9.08 -3.38 -17.89
N ALA A 56 -10.05 -2.59 -17.41
CA ALA A 56 -9.98 -1.99 -16.08
C ALA A 56 -9.94 -3.04 -14.96
N ARG A 57 -10.72 -4.13 -15.09
CA ARG A 57 -10.70 -5.25 -14.14
C ARG A 57 -9.35 -5.95 -14.13
N LEU A 58 -8.80 -6.27 -15.30
CA LEU A 58 -7.49 -6.93 -15.41
C LEU A 58 -6.37 -6.04 -14.84
N ALA A 59 -6.36 -4.75 -15.17
CA ALA A 59 -5.38 -3.82 -14.62
C ALA A 59 -5.49 -3.71 -13.08
N ARG A 60 -6.72 -3.74 -12.53
CA ARG A 60 -6.95 -3.74 -11.09
C ARG A 60 -6.43 -5.02 -10.43
N GLU A 61 -6.71 -6.18 -11.02
CA GLU A 61 -6.21 -7.48 -10.53
C GLU A 61 -4.68 -7.50 -10.53
N GLU A 62 -4.04 -7.10 -11.63
CA GLU A 62 -2.59 -7.03 -11.75
C GLU A 62 -1.95 -6.08 -10.73
N LEU A 63 -2.57 -4.91 -10.47
CA LEU A 63 -2.10 -3.99 -9.43
C LEU A 63 -2.21 -4.57 -8.02
N LEU A 64 -3.29 -5.31 -7.73
CA LEU A 64 -3.48 -5.95 -6.43
C LEU A 64 -2.45 -7.06 -6.22
N ASP A 65 -2.22 -7.90 -7.24
CA ASP A 65 -1.22 -8.96 -7.18
C ASP A 65 0.19 -8.38 -7.01
N ALA A 66 0.53 -7.32 -7.75
CA ALA A 66 1.83 -6.65 -7.63
C ALA A 66 2.04 -6.08 -6.21
N VAL A 67 1.03 -5.46 -5.61
CA VAL A 67 1.10 -4.91 -4.24
C VAL A 67 1.12 -6.02 -3.18
N GLU A 68 0.56 -7.18 -3.46
CA GLU A 68 0.58 -8.31 -2.51
C GLU A 68 1.98 -8.95 -2.40
N VAL A 69 2.73 -8.99 -3.51
CA VAL A 69 4.04 -9.68 -3.57
C VAL A 69 5.22 -8.83 -3.10
N ILE A 70 5.08 -7.51 -3.02
CA ILE A 70 6.17 -6.66 -2.52
C ILE A 70 6.50 -6.98 -1.05
N GLU A 71 7.79 -7.10 -0.74
CA GLU A 71 8.31 -7.31 0.62
C GLU A 71 8.31 -6.02 1.46
N GLU A 72 7.34 -5.13 1.19
CA GLU A 72 7.12 -3.87 1.88
C GLU A 72 5.67 -3.82 2.33
N GLY A 73 5.41 -3.34 3.54
CA GLY A 73 4.04 -3.21 4.03
C GLY A 73 3.35 -2.06 3.32
N PHE A 74 2.26 -2.34 2.62
CA PHE A 74 1.51 -1.34 1.86
C PHE A 74 0.09 -1.19 2.37
N ALA A 75 -0.36 0.05 2.53
CA ALA A 75 -1.76 0.39 2.76
C ALA A 75 -2.16 1.65 1.96
N LEU A 76 -3.31 1.61 1.32
CA LEU A 76 -3.92 2.76 0.65
C LEU A 76 -5.18 3.18 1.40
N TYR A 77 -5.31 4.47 1.67
CA TYR A 77 -6.48 5.12 2.23
C TYR A 77 -7.09 6.07 1.20
N ASP A 78 -8.41 6.22 1.21
CA ASP A 78 -9.12 7.17 0.37
C ASP A 78 -9.04 8.62 0.90
N ALA A 79 -9.68 9.55 0.22
CA ALA A 79 -9.71 10.96 0.63
C ALA A 79 -10.44 11.21 1.97
N ALA A 80 -11.27 10.26 2.40
CA ALA A 80 -11.96 10.29 3.69
C ALA A 80 -11.19 9.54 4.80
N ASP A 81 -9.92 9.20 4.53
CA ASP A 81 -9.02 8.51 5.47
C ASP A 81 -9.47 7.08 5.81
N ARG A 82 -10.15 6.42 4.86
CA ARG A 82 -10.62 5.03 5.01
C ARG A 82 -9.77 4.06 4.21
N LEU A 83 -9.43 2.93 4.81
CA LEU A 83 -8.62 1.88 4.21
C LEU A 83 -9.30 1.36 2.93
N VAL A 84 -8.61 1.42 1.80
CA VAL A 84 -9.07 0.89 0.51
C VAL A 84 -8.47 -0.48 0.27
N LEU A 85 -7.18 -0.63 0.54
CA LEU A 85 -6.46 -1.90 0.43
C LEU A 85 -5.23 -1.91 1.34
N CYS A 86 -4.82 -3.11 1.74
CA CYS A 86 -3.50 -3.35 2.32
C CYS A 86 -3.01 -4.75 1.93
N ASN A 87 -1.70 -4.96 1.88
CA ASN A 87 -1.12 -6.28 1.61
C ASN A 87 -0.93 -7.13 2.87
N SER A 88 -0.66 -8.42 2.70
CA SER A 88 -0.35 -9.34 3.82
C SER A 88 0.84 -8.87 4.63
N TYR A 89 1.91 -8.43 3.98
CA TYR A 89 3.09 -7.93 4.69
C TYR A 89 2.74 -6.81 5.67
N TYR A 90 1.87 -5.87 5.29
CA TYR A 90 1.37 -4.84 6.19
C TYR A 90 0.59 -5.42 7.37
N ARG A 91 -0.34 -6.34 7.11
CA ARG A 91 -1.16 -6.98 8.16
C ARG A 91 -0.30 -7.72 9.17
N ASP A 92 0.64 -8.53 8.69
CA ASP A 92 1.53 -9.34 9.51
C ASP A 92 2.45 -8.45 10.35
N ARG A 93 2.97 -7.37 9.76
CA ARG A 93 3.87 -6.46 10.48
C ARG A 93 3.11 -5.64 11.52
N ILE A 94 1.95 -5.06 11.22
CA ILE A 94 1.25 -4.29 12.26
C ILE A 94 0.66 -5.20 13.34
N ALA A 95 0.45 -6.49 13.02
CA ALA A 95 0.04 -7.53 13.94
C ALA A 95 -1.19 -7.16 14.78
N LEU A 96 -2.14 -6.45 14.15
CA LEU A 96 -3.46 -6.18 14.72
C LEU A 96 -4.42 -7.30 14.36
N ASP A 97 -5.56 -7.32 15.04
CA ASP A 97 -6.66 -8.23 14.69
C ASP A 97 -7.04 -8.04 13.20
N PRO A 98 -7.06 -9.10 12.38
CA PRO A 98 -7.50 -9.03 11.00
C PRO A 98 -8.90 -8.42 10.83
N ALA A 99 -9.77 -8.51 11.84
CA ALA A 99 -11.10 -7.90 11.83
C ALA A 99 -11.07 -6.36 11.84
N VAL A 100 -9.96 -5.76 12.29
CA VAL A 100 -9.74 -4.31 12.30
C VAL A 100 -9.19 -3.82 10.96
N LEU A 101 -8.37 -4.64 10.28
CA LEU A 101 -7.71 -4.30 9.02
C LEU A 101 -8.56 -4.65 7.79
N VAL A 102 -9.81 -4.20 7.80
CA VAL A 102 -10.76 -4.42 6.71
C VAL A 102 -10.99 -3.14 5.91
N PRO A 103 -11.16 -3.22 4.57
CA PRO A 103 -11.51 -2.06 3.77
C PRO A 103 -12.74 -1.31 4.32
N GLY A 104 -12.69 0.03 4.28
CA GLY A 104 -13.72 0.94 4.77
C GLY A 104 -13.46 1.48 6.19
N LYS A 105 -12.61 0.83 6.98
CA LYS A 105 -12.22 1.31 8.31
C LYS A 105 -11.37 2.57 8.23
N SER A 106 -11.64 3.53 9.11
CA SER A 106 -10.87 4.77 9.17
C SER A 106 -9.49 4.53 9.79
N PHE A 107 -8.50 5.34 9.40
CA PHE A 107 -7.18 5.31 10.02
C PHE A 107 -7.25 5.48 11.54
N ALA A 108 -8.12 6.36 12.02
CA ALA A 108 -8.30 6.59 13.46
C ALA A 108 -8.82 5.34 14.21
N GLU A 109 -9.73 4.56 13.62
CA GLU A 109 -10.19 3.28 14.21
C GLU A 109 -9.05 2.26 14.27
N ILE A 110 -8.25 2.15 13.20
CA ILE A 110 -7.11 1.22 13.12
C ILE A 110 -6.01 1.64 14.11
N ALA A 111 -5.71 2.94 14.19
CA ALA A 111 -4.74 3.49 15.12
C ALA A 111 -5.19 3.32 16.58
N ALA A 112 -6.48 3.45 16.88
CA ALA A 112 -7.03 3.19 18.20
C ALA A 112 -6.83 1.73 18.61
N ALA A 113 -7.19 0.78 17.74
CA ALA A 113 -6.93 -0.64 17.99
C ALA A 113 -5.43 -0.93 18.19
N GLY A 114 -4.56 -0.22 17.44
CA GLY A 114 -3.12 -0.24 17.63
C GLY A 114 -2.68 0.24 19.01
N ALA A 115 -3.18 1.38 19.47
CA ALA A 115 -2.84 1.94 20.77
C ALA A 115 -3.17 0.98 21.92
N TYR A 116 -4.34 0.35 21.89
CA TYR A 116 -4.79 -0.58 22.93
C TYR A 116 -4.28 -2.03 22.75
N SER A 117 -3.53 -2.31 21.69
CA SER A 117 -2.95 -3.65 21.47
C SER A 117 -1.78 -3.98 22.40
N GLY A 118 -1.19 -2.96 23.06
CA GLY A 118 0.01 -3.11 23.89
C GLY A 118 1.30 -3.38 23.11
N ARG A 119 1.26 -3.37 21.76
CA ARG A 119 2.40 -3.65 20.88
C ARG A 119 3.02 -2.38 20.28
N MET A 120 2.39 -1.23 20.50
CA MET A 120 2.88 0.04 19.97
C MET A 120 3.84 0.69 20.96
N VAL A 121 5.09 0.88 20.53
CA VAL A 121 6.13 1.50 21.33
C VAL A 121 5.70 2.90 21.77
N GLY A 122 5.71 3.16 23.08
CA GLY A 122 5.32 4.44 23.66
C GLY A 122 3.80 4.68 23.76
N ALA A 123 2.96 3.69 23.45
CA ALA A 123 1.51 3.78 23.65
C ALA A 123 1.09 3.33 25.07
N THR A 124 1.74 2.30 25.63
CA THR A 124 1.37 1.71 26.93
C THR A 124 1.36 2.75 28.05
N GLY A 125 0.20 2.93 28.69
CA GLY A 125 -0.01 3.90 29.78
C GLY A 125 -0.25 5.35 29.31
N ARG A 126 -0.29 5.62 28.00
CA ARG A 126 -0.62 6.92 27.40
C ARG A 126 -1.39 6.75 26.09
N GLU A 127 -2.26 5.75 26.01
CA GLU A 127 -2.91 5.28 24.79
C GLU A 127 -3.69 6.40 24.10
N GLU A 128 -4.45 7.19 24.86
CA GLU A 128 -5.24 8.32 24.32
C GLU A 128 -4.35 9.42 23.75
N ALA A 129 -3.28 9.79 24.46
CA ALA A 129 -2.36 10.83 24.01
C ALA A 129 -1.56 10.37 22.77
N TRP A 130 -1.13 9.10 22.77
CA TRP A 130 -0.47 8.49 21.63
C TRP A 130 -1.39 8.45 20.41
N LEU A 131 -2.66 8.06 20.57
CA LEU A 131 -3.65 8.05 19.49
C LEU A 131 -3.85 9.45 18.90
N ALA A 132 -4.03 10.46 19.75
CA ALA A 132 -4.22 11.84 19.32
C ALA A 132 -3.02 12.37 18.52
N GLU A 133 -1.80 12.08 19.00
CA GLU A 133 -0.56 12.44 18.31
C GLU A 133 -0.41 11.71 16.97
N THR A 134 -0.65 10.40 16.93
CA THR A 134 -0.55 9.59 15.71
C THR A 134 -1.54 10.06 14.65
N VAL A 135 -2.81 10.32 15.02
CA VAL A 135 -3.82 10.84 14.07
C VAL A 135 -3.44 12.24 13.57
N ALA A 136 -2.90 13.10 14.46
CA ALA A 136 -2.44 14.43 14.05
C ALA A 136 -1.21 14.37 13.11
N GLN A 137 -0.30 13.44 13.34
CA GLN A 137 0.87 13.20 12.49
C GLN A 137 0.47 12.69 11.09
N HIS A 138 -0.45 11.73 11.05
CA HIS A 138 -0.99 11.17 9.80
C HIS A 138 -1.63 12.27 8.93
N ARG A 139 -2.47 13.12 9.54
CA ARG A 139 -3.09 14.26 8.84
C ARG A 139 -2.08 15.24 8.28
N ARG A 140 -0.93 15.40 8.93
CA ARG A 140 0.16 16.30 8.50
C ARG A 140 1.11 15.64 7.49
N LEU A 141 0.94 14.35 7.17
CA LEU A 141 1.87 13.56 6.34
C LEU A 141 3.31 13.63 6.87
N ARG A 142 3.46 13.77 8.18
CA ARG A 142 4.75 13.95 8.86
C ARG A 142 5.36 12.60 9.28
N CYS A 143 4.89 11.49 8.73
CA CYS A 143 5.44 10.17 8.98
C CYS A 143 6.57 9.88 7.99
N ASN A 144 7.73 10.53 8.21
CA ASN A 144 9.04 10.05 7.76
C ASN A 144 9.81 9.67 9.03
N VAL A 145 9.29 8.68 9.76
CA VAL A 145 9.83 8.30 11.07
C VAL A 145 10.57 6.98 10.94
N LEU A 146 11.80 6.97 11.44
CA LEU A 146 12.52 5.74 11.75
C LEU A 146 11.97 5.23 13.08
N GLN A 147 11.24 4.12 13.02
CA GLN A 147 10.72 3.48 14.21
C GLN A 147 11.49 2.19 14.46
N GLN A 148 12.23 2.16 15.56
CA GLN A 148 12.76 0.92 16.11
C GLN A 148 11.64 0.24 16.90
N ARG A 149 11.40 -1.03 16.62
CA ARG A 149 10.47 -1.86 17.38
C ARG A 149 11.18 -2.66 18.47
N ASP A 150 10.39 -3.19 19.39
CA ASP A 150 10.85 -3.97 20.56
C ASP A 150 11.61 -5.24 20.17
N ASP A 151 11.39 -5.73 18.94
CA ASP A 151 12.06 -6.90 18.34
C ASP A 151 13.42 -6.57 17.68
N GLY A 152 13.88 -5.31 17.77
CA GLY A 152 15.15 -4.85 17.20
C GLY A 152 15.09 -4.45 15.73
N HIS A 153 13.97 -4.65 15.03
CA HIS A 153 13.84 -4.27 13.63
C HIS A 153 13.62 -2.76 13.49
N TRP A 154 14.20 -2.22 12.42
CA TRP A 154 14.08 -0.82 12.03
C TRP A 154 13.13 -0.69 10.85
N PHE A 155 12.06 0.08 11.03
CA PHE A 155 11.13 0.38 9.96
C PHE A 155 11.21 1.85 9.58
N ARG A 156 11.22 2.10 8.28
CA ARG A 156 10.92 3.41 7.73
C ARG A 156 9.47 3.43 7.27
N ILE A 157 8.67 4.23 7.94
CA ILE A 157 7.30 4.51 7.54
C ILE A 157 7.34 5.75 6.65
N ASN A 158 6.75 5.66 5.46
CA ASN A 158 6.53 6.80 4.59
C ASN A 158 5.05 6.96 4.30
N GLU A 159 4.58 8.20 4.33
CA GLU A 159 3.22 8.56 3.95
C GLU A 159 3.23 9.56 2.81
N ARG A 160 2.43 9.31 1.76
CA ARG A 160 2.34 10.19 0.60
C ARG A 160 0.89 10.36 0.15
N ARG A 161 0.54 11.57 -0.30
CA ARG A 161 -0.75 11.81 -0.94
C ARG A 161 -0.73 11.35 -2.39
N THR A 162 -1.79 10.66 -2.77
CA THR A 162 -2.09 10.35 -4.16
C THR A 162 -2.69 11.57 -4.85
N LYS A 163 -2.67 11.58 -6.19
CA LYS A 163 -3.36 12.61 -6.99
C LYS A 163 -4.87 12.63 -6.75
N ALA A 164 -5.45 11.51 -6.34
CA ALA A 164 -6.87 11.37 -6.02
C ALA A 164 -7.23 11.82 -4.59
N GLY A 165 -6.28 12.38 -3.82
CA GLY A 165 -6.50 12.87 -2.45
C GLY A 165 -6.37 11.81 -1.35
N GLY A 166 -6.31 10.53 -1.70
CA GLY A 166 -6.03 9.44 -0.76
C GLY A 166 -4.58 9.43 -0.25
N THR A 167 -4.30 8.65 0.80
CA THR A 167 -2.98 8.49 1.41
C THR A 167 -2.43 7.10 1.14
N VAL A 168 -1.19 7.00 0.66
CA VAL A 168 -0.42 5.75 0.62
C VAL A 168 0.51 5.72 1.81
N VAL A 169 0.50 4.60 2.53
CA VAL A 169 1.42 4.32 3.63
C VAL A 169 2.26 3.11 3.25
N SER A 170 3.58 3.25 3.31
CA SER A 170 4.53 2.16 3.06
C SER A 170 5.43 1.92 4.27
N TYR A 171 5.66 0.67 4.62
CA TYR A 171 6.54 0.20 5.69
C TYR A 171 7.69 -0.58 5.06
N VAL A 172 8.88 0.00 5.13
CA VAL A 172 10.09 -0.65 4.62
C VAL A 172 10.94 -1.07 5.81
N ASP A 173 11.24 -2.37 5.89
CA ASP A 173 12.24 -2.87 6.82
C ASP A 173 13.63 -2.43 6.35
N ILE A 174 14.31 -1.65 7.16
CA ILE A 174 15.66 -1.14 6.89
C ILE A 174 16.68 -1.69 7.89
N THR A 175 16.35 -2.78 8.60
CA THR A 175 17.21 -3.36 9.63
C THR A 175 18.58 -3.71 9.07
N GLN A 176 18.64 -4.43 7.96
CA GLN A 176 19.90 -4.80 7.30
C GLN A 176 20.71 -3.58 6.85
N LEU A 177 20.05 -2.49 6.44
CA LEU A 177 20.72 -1.26 6.06
C LEU A 177 21.37 -0.60 7.28
N VAL A 178 20.64 -0.50 8.38
CA VAL A 178 21.13 0.08 9.64
C VAL A 178 22.25 -0.79 10.24
N GLU A 179 22.09 -2.10 10.27
CA GLU A 179 23.11 -3.05 10.75
C GLU A 179 24.36 -3.01 9.88
N GLY A 180 24.21 -3.01 8.55
CA GLY A 180 25.33 -2.87 7.61
C GLY A 180 26.10 -1.57 7.82
N GLN A 181 25.41 -0.44 7.98
CA GLN A 181 26.06 0.85 8.30
C GLN A 181 26.81 0.79 9.63
N ARG A 182 26.21 0.22 10.68
CA ARG A 182 26.85 0.07 12.00
C ARG A 182 28.05 -0.85 11.96
N LEU A 183 27.97 -1.95 11.22
CA LEU A 183 29.08 -2.89 11.05
C LEU A 183 30.23 -2.24 10.29
N LEU A 184 29.94 -1.56 9.17
CA LEU A 184 30.96 -0.82 8.41
C LEU A 184 31.65 0.21 9.29
N GLN A 185 30.88 1.02 10.05
CA GLN A 185 31.44 1.99 10.97
C GLN A 185 32.35 1.32 12.03
N THR A 186 31.90 0.19 12.59
CA THR A 186 32.67 -0.57 13.58
C THR A 186 33.96 -1.13 12.98
N VAL A 187 33.90 -1.73 11.78
CA VAL A 187 35.07 -2.26 11.09
C VAL A 187 36.06 -1.14 10.82
N ILE A 188 35.62 -0.02 10.25
CA ILE A 188 36.52 1.09 9.94
C ILE A 188 37.14 1.68 11.23
N ASP A 189 36.40 1.72 12.34
CA ASP A 189 36.88 2.21 13.64
C ASP A 189 37.81 1.24 14.39
N THR A 190 37.77 -0.05 14.06
CA THR A 190 38.56 -1.11 14.71
C THR A 190 39.79 -1.52 13.91
N VAL A 191 39.81 -1.23 12.60
CA VAL A 191 41.00 -1.40 11.77
C VAL A 191 42.12 -0.53 12.35
N PRO A 192 43.30 -1.11 12.67
CA PRO A 192 44.42 -0.37 13.24
C PRO A 192 45.17 0.41 12.16
N ALA A 193 44.44 1.24 11.40
CA ALA A 193 44.97 2.08 10.35
C ALA A 193 44.30 3.46 10.40
N VAL A 194 45.04 4.46 9.94
CA VAL A 194 44.56 5.83 9.81
C VAL A 194 43.71 5.94 8.55
N ILE A 195 42.41 6.18 8.72
CA ILE A 195 41.47 6.30 7.60
C ILE A 195 40.71 7.61 7.75
N ASN A 196 40.77 8.48 6.74
CA ASN A 196 40.07 9.76 6.70
C ASN A 196 39.60 10.11 5.29
N VAL A 197 38.62 11.02 5.25
CA VAL A 197 38.14 11.68 4.04
C VAL A 197 38.44 13.16 4.16
N LYS A 198 39.02 13.75 3.11
CA LYS A 198 39.30 15.18 2.99
C LYS A 198 38.57 15.76 1.79
N ASP A 199 38.18 17.03 1.88
CA ASP A 199 37.66 17.77 0.73
C ASP A 199 38.77 18.19 -0.25
N ARG A 200 38.40 18.91 -1.32
CA ARG A 200 39.33 19.41 -2.34
C ARG A 200 40.35 20.41 -1.78
N GLU A 201 40.05 21.05 -0.66
CA GLU A 201 40.93 21.99 0.04
C GLU A 201 41.74 21.29 1.16
N LEU A 202 41.76 19.95 1.18
CA LEU A 202 42.50 19.11 2.14
C LEU A 202 42.03 19.25 3.60
N ARG A 203 40.83 19.80 3.84
CA ARG A 203 40.21 19.82 5.17
C ARG A 203 39.58 18.47 5.45
N TYR A 204 39.77 17.97 6.67
CA TYR A 204 39.11 16.74 7.10
C TYR A 204 37.60 16.93 7.07
N GLN A 205 36.88 16.00 6.46
CA GLN A 205 35.41 15.88 6.53
C GLN A 205 35.00 14.71 7.42
N TRP A 206 35.89 13.74 7.60
CA TRP A 206 35.66 12.57 8.43
C TRP A 206 36.99 11.87 8.73
N MET A 207 37.11 11.24 9.90
CA MET A 207 38.21 10.32 10.24
C MET A 207 37.71 9.18 11.12
N ASN A 208 38.36 8.02 11.04
CA ASN A 208 38.02 6.88 11.87
C ASN A 208 38.51 7.06 13.32
N ARG A 209 37.91 6.30 14.25
CA ARG A 209 38.24 6.38 15.67
C ARG A 209 39.70 6.02 15.99
N TYR A 210 40.30 5.10 15.22
CA TYR A 210 41.72 4.76 15.38
C TYR A 210 42.63 5.97 15.15
N GLN A 211 42.41 6.74 14.06
CA GLN A 211 43.14 7.97 13.81
C GLN A 211 42.92 9.00 14.92
N ALA A 212 41.67 9.23 15.33
CA ALA A 212 41.35 10.21 16.36
C ALA A 212 42.12 9.92 17.66
N ASN A 213 42.14 8.65 18.09
CA ASN A 213 42.91 8.22 19.25
C ASN A 213 44.42 8.31 19.04
N ALA A 214 44.94 7.89 17.88
CA ALA A 214 46.37 7.91 17.59
C ALA A 214 46.97 9.33 17.56
N TYR A 215 46.17 10.32 17.16
CA TYR A 215 46.60 11.72 17.05
C TYR A 215 46.03 12.64 18.14
N ASN A 216 45.34 12.11 19.16
CA ASN A 216 44.64 12.88 20.20
C ASN A 216 43.73 13.99 19.63
N LEU A 217 43.01 13.67 18.54
CA LEU A 217 42.05 14.58 17.92
C LEU A 217 40.65 14.28 18.46
N ASP A 218 39.84 15.32 18.65
CA ASP A 218 38.41 15.12 18.92
C ASP A 218 37.72 14.65 17.62
N PRO A 219 37.16 13.43 17.59
CA PRO A 219 36.46 12.93 16.40
C PRO A 219 35.21 13.75 16.02
N ARG A 220 34.75 14.67 16.88
CA ARG A 220 33.66 15.62 16.60
C ARG A 220 34.12 16.99 16.11
N ALA A 221 35.43 17.27 16.07
CA ALA A 221 35.99 18.56 15.67
C ALA A 221 36.23 18.70 14.15
N VAL A 222 35.58 17.84 13.36
CA VAL A 222 35.79 17.64 11.92
C VAL A 222 34.47 17.81 11.18
#